data_AF-E2AIS6-F1
#
_entry.id   AF-E2AIS6-F1
#
_cell.length_a   1.000
_cell.length_b   1.000
_cell.length_c   1.000
_cell.angle_alpha   90.00
_cell.angle_beta   90.00
_cell.angle_gamma   90.00
#
_symmetry.space_group_name_H-M   'P 1'
#
loop_
_entity.id
_entity.type
_entity.pdbx_description
1 polymer ?
#
loop_
_entity_poly.entity_id
_entity_poly.type
_entity_poly.pdbx_seq_one_letter_code
_entity_poly.pdbx_strand_id
1 'polypeptide(L)'
;MSNVWTGDDTEKLIALYGQYQCLWNPFHPDFNSTLSRYSAYKKIKNSINIPGLTICDCIEKITSVKKEYCYELSKITAAIFCEKLYAPKAEWFKRMHVLFFPYIPTSSYNDLKKVYDVIRNNYFRNCYIALIAILLIYVIL
;
A
#
# COMPACT_ATOMS: atom_id res chain seq x y z
N MET A 1 11.15 7.89 -17.87
CA MET A 1 10.58 8.08 -16.52
C MET A 1 10.67 9.56 -16.19
N SER A 2 9.56 10.28 -16.28
CA SER A 2 9.51 11.70 -15.92
C SER A 2 9.55 11.81 -14.39
N ASN A 3 10.57 12.49 -13.88
CA ASN A 3 10.88 12.60 -12.45
C ASN A 3 9.95 13.61 -11.75
N VAL A 4 8.63 13.47 -11.95
CA VAL A 4 7.61 14.47 -11.58
C VAL A 4 7.21 14.38 -10.10
N TRP A 5 7.32 13.19 -9.50
CA TRP A 5 6.84 12.94 -8.14
C TRP A 5 7.94 13.12 -7.10
N THR A 6 7.79 14.10 -6.21
CA THR A 6 8.64 14.22 -5.02
C THR A 6 8.21 13.24 -3.92
N GLY A 7 9.00 13.15 -2.85
CA GLY A 7 8.62 12.40 -1.64
C GLY A 7 7.32 12.93 -1.02
N ASP A 8 7.20 14.25 -0.93
CA ASP A 8 6.02 14.94 -0.39
C ASP A 8 4.78 14.72 -1.26
N ASP A 9 4.92 14.76 -2.58
CA ASP A 9 3.82 14.46 -3.50
C ASP A 9 3.34 13.03 -3.35
N THR A 10 4.28 12.09 -3.18
CA THR A 10 3.97 10.67 -2.96
C THR A 10 3.23 10.46 -1.65
N GLU A 11 3.68 11.10 -0.57
CA GLU A 11 3.00 11.12 0.73
C GLU A 11 1.57 11.67 0.63
N LYS A 12 1.41 12.83 -0.01
CA LYS A 12 0.11 13.45 -0.22
C LYS A 12 -0.83 12.57 -1.05
N LEU A 13 -0.31 11.95 -2.10
CA LEU A 13 -1.06 11.01 -2.95
C LEU A 13 -1.60 9.84 -2.13
N ILE A 14 -0.78 9.24 -1.27
CA ILE A 14 -1.19 8.08 -0.45
C ILE A 14 -2.16 8.50 0.65
N ALA A 15 -1.98 9.69 1.23
CA ALA A 15 -2.92 10.26 2.20
C ALA A 15 -4.30 10.45 1.58
N LEU A 16 -4.39 10.97 0.36
CA LEU A 16 -5.64 11.12 -0.38
C LEU A 16 -6.22 9.76 -0.77
N TYR A 17 -5.39 8.84 -1.28
CA TYR A 17 -5.80 7.47 -1.62
C TYR A 17 -6.46 6.75 -0.44
N GLY A 18 -5.90 6.88 0.76
CA GLY A 18 -6.42 6.28 1.98
C GLY A 18 -7.84 6.72 2.36
N GLN A 19 -8.28 7.90 1.92
CA GLN A 19 -9.62 8.43 2.23
C GLN A 19 -10.74 7.74 1.42
N TYR A 20 -10.40 7.09 0.30
CA TYR A 20 -11.38 6.48 -0.59
C TYR A 20 -11.35 4.96 -0.47
N GLN A 21 -12.15 4.41 0.44
CA GLN A 21 -12.18 2.97 0.70
C GLN A 21 -12.50 2.13 -0.54
N CYS A 22 -13.28 2.65 -1.49
CA CYS A 22 -13.55 1.99 -2.77
C CYS A 22 -12.28 1.71 -3.61
N LEU A 23 -11.13 2.31 -3.27
CA LEU A 23 -9.86 2.09 -3.98
C LEU A 23 -8.97 1.01 -3.36
N TRP A 24 -9.18 0.63 -2.10
CA TRP A 24 -8.27 -0.25 -1.36
C TRP A 24 -8.93 -1.28 -0.46
N ASN A 25 -10.17 -1.05 -0.04
CA ASN A 25 -10.90 -1.96 0.84
C ASN A 25 -11.76 -2.92 -0.01
N PRO A 26 -11.39 -4.21 -0.13
CA PRO A 26 -12.16 -5.18 -0.91
C PRO A 26 -13.54 -5.48 -0.32
N PHE A 27 -13.77 -5.14 0.95
CA PHE A 27 -15.07 -5.31 1.62
C PHE A 27 -15.99 -4.09 1.44
N HIS A 28 -15.51 -3.02 0.81
CA HIS A 28 -16.34 -1.85 0.51
C HIS A 28 -17.30 -2.17 -0.66
N PRO A 29 -18.60 -1.86 -0.58
CA PRO A 29 -19.56 -2.18 -1.64
C PRO A 29 -19.16 -1.67 -3.03
N ASP A 30 -18.57 -0.47 -3.08
CA ASP A 30 -18.12 0.16 -4.32
C ASP A 30 -16.73 -0.29 -4.82
N PHE A 31 -16.08 -1.28 -4.18
CA PHE A 31 -14.72 -1.69 -4.55
C PHE A 31 -14.60 -2.13 -6.01
N ASN A 32 -15.62 -2.82 -6.54
CA ASN A 32 -15.65 -3.27 -7.94
C ASN A 32 -16.32 -2.26 -8.89
N SER A 33 -16.77 -1.10 -8.39
CA SER A 33 -17.43 -0.10 -9.22
C SER A 33 -16.40 0.77 -9.96
N THR A 34 -16.29 0.56 -11.27
CA THR A 34 -15.43 1.37 -12.15
C THR A 34 -15.74 2.86 -12.05
N LEU A 35 -17.03 3.22 -11.96
CA LEU A 35 -17.47 4.61 -11.83
C LEU A 35 -17.03 5.22 -10.50
N SER A 36 -17.21 4.50 -9.39
CA SER A 36 -16.84 4.97 -8.06
C SER A 36 -15.32 5.14 -7.95
N ARG A 37 -14.54 4.19 -8.48
CA ARG A 37 -13.07 4.27 -8.52
C ARG A 37 -12.58 5.43 -9.38
N TYR A 38 -13.15 5.61 -10.58
CA TYR A 38 -12.81 6.74 -11.45
C TYR A 38 -13.11 8.09 -10.77
N SER A 39 -14.28 8.22 -10.14
CA SER A 39 -14.68 9.42 -9.40
C SER A 39 -13.70 9.73 -8.26
N ALA A 40 -13.29 8.71 -7.50
CA ALA A 40 -12.28 8.85 -6.45
C ALA A 40 -10.94 9.33 -7.00
N TYR A 41 -10.40 8.68 -8.04
CA TYR A 41 -9.13 9.11 -8.64
C TYR A 41 -9.20 10.52 -9.27
N LYS A 42 -10.34 10.90 -9.85
CA LYS A 42 -10.57 12.27 -10.34
C LYS A 42 -10.48 13.29 -9.20
N LYS A 43 -11.07 13.00 -8.04
CA LYS A 43 -10.96 13.85 -6.84
C LYS A 43 -9.53 13.92 -6.31
N ILE A 44 -8.81 12.79 -6.28
CA ILE A 44 -7.39 12.74 -5.90
C ILE A 44 -6.56 13.61 -6.83
N LYS A 45 -6.66 13.41 -8.15
CA LYS A 45 -5.96 14.20 -9.17
C LYS A 45 -6.21 15.70 -8.99
N ASN A 46 -7.46 16.10 -8.77
CA ASN A 46 -7.82 17.52 -8.61
C ASN A 46 -7.29 18.12 -7.30
N SER A 47 -6.91 17.30 -6.32
CA SER A 47 -6.36 17.73 -5.03
C SER A 47 -4.82 17.81 -5.03
N ILE A 48 -4.18 17.29 -6.08
CA ILE A 48 -2.73 17.32 -6.28
C ILE A 48 -2.38 18.45 -7.24
N ASN A 49 -1.54 19.39 -6.78
CA ASN A 49 -1.18 20.59 -7.52
C ASN A 49 0.06 20.36 -8.41
N ILE A 50 0.04 19.31 -9.22
CA ILE A 50 1.11 19.03 -10.20
C ILE A 50 0.59 19.39 -11.60
N PRO A 51 1.20 20.36 -12.29
CA PRO A 51 0.82 20.73 -13.65
C PRO A 51 0.92 19.55 -14.61
N GLY A 52 -0.08 19.38 -15.48
CA GLY A 52 -0.10 18.30 -16.49
C GLY A 52 -0.40 16.91 -15.94
N LEU A 53 -0.59 16.75 -14.62
CA LEU A 53 -0.88 15.45 -14.01
C LEU A 53 -2.22 14.89 -14.47
N THR A 54 -2.24 13.64 -14.92
CA THR A 54 -3.44 12.91 -15.31
C THR A 54 -3.93 11.96 -14.22
N ILE A 55 -5.14 11.43 -14.38
CA ILE A 55 -5.65 10.36 -13.52
C ILE A 55 -4.78 9.10 -13.68
N CYS A 56 -4.35 8.78 -14.90
CA CYS A 56 -3.49 7.63 -15.17
C CYS A 56 -2.16 7.73 -14.40
N ASP A 57 -1.53 8.90 -14.36
CA ASP A 57 -0.29 9.11 -13.60
C ASP A 57 -0.49 8.83 -12.10
N CYS A 58 -1.64 9.19 -11.53
CA CYS A 58 -1.96 8.89 -10.13
C CYS A 58 -2.11 7.38 -9.90
N ILE A 59 -2.77 6.67 -10.82
CA ILE A 59 -2.96 5.23 -10.76
C ILE A 59 -1.62 4.50 -10.89
N GLU A 60 -0.80 4.89 -11.87
CA GLU A 60 0.53 4.33 -12.09
C GLU A 60 1.44 4.56 -10.88
N LYS A 61 1.43 5.77 -10.30
CA LYS A 61 2.22 6.07 -9.12
C LYS A 61 1.78 5.25 -7.91
N ILE A 62 0.47 5.15 -7.63
CA ILE A 62 -0.05 4.28 -6.55
C ILE A 62 0.36 2.82 -6.79
N THR A 63 0.31 2.36 -8.04
CA THR A 63 0.71 1.00 -8.40
C THR A 63 2.21 0.77 -8.15
N SER A 64 3.06 1.74 -8.50
CA SER A 64 4.50 1.70 -8.18
C SER A 64 4.73 1.63 -6.67
N VAL A 65 4.09 2.51 -5.90
CA VAL A 65 4.21 2.54 -4.43
C VAL A 65 3.77 1.21 -3.82
N LYS A 66 2.70 0.59 -4.30
CA LYS A 66 2.28 -0.75 -3.83
C LYS A 66 3.35 -1.81 -4.08
N LYS A 67 3.98 -1.80 -5.26
CA LYS A 67 5.08 -2.72 -5.58
C LYS A 67 6.30 -2.48 -4.68
N GLU A 68 6.68 -1.22 -4.50
CA GLU A 68 7.76 -0.82 -3.60
C GLU A 68 7.46 -1.23 -2.15
N TYR A 69 6.22 -1.04 -1.68
CA TYR A 69 5.79 -1.48 -0.35
C TYR A 69 5.96 -3.00 -0.16
N CYS A 70 5.53 -3.80 -1.13
CA CYS A 70 5.74 -5.25 -1.09
C CYS A 70 7.24 -5.62 -1.08
N TYR A 71 8.05 -4.89 -1.83
CA TYR A 71 9.50 -5.10 -1.83
C TYR A 71 10.14 -4.75 -0.47
N GLU A 72 9.71 -3.66 0.17
CA GLU A 72 10.13 -3.30 1.52
C GLU A 72 9.72 -4.36 2.56
N LEU A 73 8.50 -4.92 2.47
CA LEU A 73 8.08 -6.04 3.32
C LEU A 73 8.96 -7.29 3.13
N SER A 74 9.37 -7.58 1.89
CA SER A 74 10.30 -8.68 1.62
C SER A 74 11.68 -8.46 2.25
N LYS A 75 12.20 -7.23 2.25
CA LYS A 75 13.47 -6.90 2.92
C LYS A 75 13.37 -7.03 4.43
N ILE A 76 12.28 -6.53 5.03
CA ILE A 76 12.00 -6.70 6.47
C ILE A 76 12.00 -8.20 6.80
N THR A 77 11.29 -8.99 6.01
CA THR A 77 11.18 -10.45 6.20
C THR A 77 12.55 -11.12 6.11
N ALA A 78 13.34 -10.81 5.08
CA ALA A 78 14.68 -11.35 4.91
C ALA A 78 15.62 -10.96 6.07
N ALA A 79 15.56 -9.70 6.53
CA ALA A 79 16.33 -9.25 7.68
C ALA A 79 15.98 -10.04 8.95
N ILE A 80 14.68 -10.23 9.23
CA ILE A 80 14.21 -11.03 10.37
C ILE A 80 14.74 -12.47 10.28
N PHE A 81 14.67 -13.11 9.11
CA PHE A 81 15.20 -14.47 8.92
C PHE A 81 16.71 -14.58 9.13
N CYS A 82 17.44 -13.50 8.87
CA CYS A 82 18.87 -13.42 9.13
C CYS A 82 19.20 -12.85 10.52
N GLU A 83 18.22 -12.68 11.40
CA GLU A 83 18.37 -12.05 12.72
C GLU A 83 18.99 -10.65 12.66
N LYS A 84 18.73 -9.92 11.57
CA LYS A 84 19.17 -8.54 11.32
C LYS A 84 18.01 -7.56 11.49
N LEU A 85 18.36 -6.31 11.78
CA LEU A 85 17.41 -5.20 11.80
C LEU A 85 17.35 -4.52 10.44
N TYR A 86 16.13 -4.27 9.96
CA TYR A 86 15.88 -3.46 8.78
C TYR A 86 14.66 -2.57 9.01
N ALA A 87 14.83 -1.27 8.73
CA ALA A 87 13.78 -0.27 8.78
C ALA A 87 13.68 0.41 7.41
N PRO A 88 12.53 0.36 6.73
CA PRO A 88 12.23 1.19 5.57
C PRO A 88 12.45 2.66 5.89
N LYS A 89 13.11 3.38 4.97
CA LYS A 89 13.41 4.81 5.13
C LYS A 89 12.35 5.72 4.52
N ALA A 90 11.45 5.17 3.72
CA ALA A 90 10.43 5.94 3.04
C ALA A 90 9.31 6.28 4.01
N GLU A 91 9.04 7.58 4.21
CA GLU A 91 7.95 8.08 5.07
C GLU A 91 6.61 7.41 4.71
N TRP A 92 6.36 7.27 3.40
CA TRP A 92 5.11 6.71 2.89
C TRP A 92 4.87 5.26 3.29
N PHE A 93 5.93 4.53 3.67
CA PHE A 93 5.82 3.15 4.09
C PHE A 93 4.91 3.02 5.30
N LYS A 94 5.08 3.89 6.32
CA LYS A 94 4.28 3.86 7.55
C LYS A 94 2.80 4.07 7.24
N ARG A 95 2.51 5.01 6.33
CA ARG A 95 1.13 5.31 5.92
C ARG A 95 0.50 4.13 5.18
N MET A 96 1.20 3.54 4.21
CA MET A 96 0.74 2.36 3.50
C MET A 96 0.51 1.19 4.47
N HIS A 97 1.40 1.00 5.43
CA HIS A 97 1.27 -0.05 6.44
C HIS A 97 -0.02 0.11 7.26
N VAL A 98 -0.31 1.33 7.74
CA VAL A 98 -1.56 1.60 8.47
C VAL A 98 -2.80 1.37 7.60
N LEU A 99 -2.76 1.69 6.30
CA LEU A 99 -3.89 1.48 5.40
C LEU A 99 -4.22 -0.01 5.21
N PHE A 100 -3.20 -0.86 5.04
CA PHE A 100 -3.41 -2.29 4.82
C PHE A 100 -3.53 -3.08 6.13
N PHE A 101 -3.04 -2.53 7.24
CA PHE A 101 -3.00 -3.18 8.55
C PHE A 101 -3.47 -2.22 9.67
N PRO A 102 -4.71 -1.71 9.61
CA PRO A 102 -5.19 -0.66 10.52
C PRO A 102 -5.26 -1.06 12.00
N TYR A 103 -5.24 -2.36 12.28
CA TYR A 103 -5.33 -2.91 13.64
C TYR A 103 -3.97 -3.32 14.23
N ILE A 104 -2.87 -3.08 13.53
CA ILE A 104 -1.52 -3.36 14.06
C ILE A 104 -1.01 -2.08 14.76
N PRO A 105 -0.76 -2.11 16.09
CA PRO A 105 -0.26 -0.95 16.81
C PRO A 105 1.08 -0.47 16.23
N THR A 106 1.17 0.82 15.92
CA THR A 106 2.38 1.44 15.36
C THR A 106 3.60 1.37 16.29
N SER A 107 3.39 1.23 17.60
CA SER A 107 4.44 0.98 18.61
C SER A 107 5.06 -0.42 18.50
N SER A 108 4.36 -1.37 17.88
CA SER A 108 4.85 -2.74 17.68
C SER A 108 5.83 -2.85 16.50
N TYR A 109 6.08 -1.76 15.75
CA TYR A 109 7.07 -1.74 14.67
C TYR A 109 8.49 -2.02 15.16
N ASN A 110 8.81 -1.62 16.40
CA ASN A 110 10.08 -1.94 17.05
C ASN A 110 10.14 -3.39 17.55
N ASP A 111 8.98 -4.02 17.73
CA ASP A 111 8.80 -5.43 18.11
C ASP A 111 8.43 -6.26 16.85
N LEU A 112 9.28 -6.17 15.81
CA LEU A 112 9.10 -6.84 14.52
C LEU A 112 8.76 -8.34 14.65
N LYS A 113 9.24 -8.99 15.72
CA LYS A 113 8.97 -10.40 16.04
C LYS A 113 7.50 -10.65 16.42
N LYS A 114 6.86 -9.77 17.19
CA LYS A 114 5.44 -9.88 17.55
C LYS A 114 4.52 -9.56 16.37
N VAL A 115 4.87 -8.53 15.58
CA VAL A 115 4.15 -8.22 14.33
C VAL A 115 4.21 -9.41 13.38
N TYR A 116 5.39 -10.01 13.24
CA TYR A 116 5.57 -11.22 12.46
C TYR A 116 4.82 -12.42 13.03
N ASP A 117 4.77 -12.65 14.34
CA ASP A 117 3.98 -13.74 14.92
C ASP A 117 2.46 -13.49 14.78
N VAL A 118 1.98 -12.25 14.85
CA VAL A 118 0.58 -11.89 14.56
C VAL A 118 0.27 -12.10 13.07
N ILE A 119 1.16 -11.68 12.17
CA ILE A 119 1.07 -11.95 10.73
C ILE A 119 1.07 -13.47 10.51
N ARG A 120 2.12 -14.18 10.89
CA ARG A 120 2.27 -15.64 10.81
C ARG A 120 1.03 -16.38 11.34
N ASN A 121 0.52 -16.04 12.53
CA ASN A 121 -0.61 -16.74 13.15
C ASN A 121 -1.97 -16.41 12.51
N ASN A 122 -2.20 -15.19 12.04
CA ASN A 122 -3.42 -14.86 11.28
C ASN A 122 -3.40 -15.43 9.85
N TYR A 123 -2.21 -15.69 9.31
CA TYR A 123 -2.03 -16.08 7.92
C TYR A 123 -1.74 -17.58 7.69
N PHE A 124 -1.39 -18.34 8.73
CA PHE A 124 -1.23 -19.80 8.61
C PHE A 124 -2.58 -20.54 8.45
N ARG A 125 -3.72 -19.89 8.68
CA ARG A 125 -5.05 -20.50 8.50
C ARG A 125 -5.59 -20.42 7.08
N ASN A 126 -4.96 -19.65 6.18
CA ASN A 126 -5.36 -19.55 4.76
C ASN A 126 -4.13 -19.33 3.88
N CYS A 127 -3.73 -20.39 3.17
CA CYS A 127 -2.63 -20.51 2.20
C CYS A 127 -2.07 -19.18 1.65
N TYR A 128 -0.82 -18.87 2.02
CA TYR A 128 -0.07 -17.69 1.55
C TYR A 128 0.31 -17.71 0.07
N ILE A 129 0.25 -18.88 -0.57
CA ILE A 129 0.33 -18.97 -2.04
C ILE A 129 -1.00 -18.54 -2.68
N ALA A 130 -2.15 -18.73 -2.00
CA ALA A 130 -3.45 -18.31 -2.51
C ALA A 130 -3.69 -16.81 -2.34
N LEU A 131 -3.20 -16.14 -1.29
CA LEU A 131 -3.39 -14.69 -1.13
C LEU A 131 -2.41 -13.86 -1.96
N ILE A 132 -1.17 -14.32 -2.18
CA ILE A 132 -0.29 -13.73 -3.19
C ILE A 132 -0.82 -14.04 -4.59
N ALA A 133 -1.37 -15.23 -4.86
CA ALA A 133 -2.05 -15.50 -6.13
C ALA A 133 -3.34 -14.68 -6.31
N ILE A 134 -4.17 -14.48 -5.29
CA ILE A 134 -5.39 -13.66 -5.37
C ILE A 134 -5.01 -12.18 -5.47
N LEU A 135 -4.05 -11.67 -4.69
CA LEU A 135 -3.56 -10.31 -4.85
C LEU A 135 -2.82 -10.09 -6.18
N LEU A 136 -2.15 -11.09 -6.76
CA LEU A 136 -1.55 -10.98 -8.10
C LEU A 136 -2.58 -11.15 -9.23
N ILE A 137 -3.63 -11.94 -9.04
CA ILE A 137 -4.74 -12.09 -10.00
C ILE A 137 -5.61 -10.81 -10.03
N TYR A 138 -5.78 -10.12 -8.90
CA TYR A 138 -6.55 -8.85 -8.82
C TYR A 138 -5.71 -7.57 -9.04
N VAL A 139 -4.38 -7.68 -9.21
CA VAL A 139 -3.49 -6.53 -9.46
C VAL A 139 -3.02 -6.44 -10.93
N ILE A 140 -3.44 -7.38 -11.79
CA ILE A 140 -3.16 -7.38 -13.25
C ILE A 140 -4.44 -7.18 -14.12
N LEU A 141 -5.62 -7.04 -13.51
CA LEU A 141 -6.88 -6.66 -14.16
C LEU A 141 -7.44 -5.37 -13.55
#